data_AF-A0JUT6-F1
#
_entry.id   AF-A0JUT6-F1
#
_cell.length_a   1.000
_cell.length_b   1.000
_cell.length_c   1.000
_cell.angle_alpha   90.00
_cell.angle_beta   90.00
_cell.angle_gamma   90.00
#
_symmetry.space_group_name_H-M   'P 1'
#
loop_
_entity.id
_entity.type
_entity.pdbx_description
1 polymer ?
#
loop_
_entity_poly.entity_id
_entity_poly.type
_entity_poly.pdbx_seq_one_letter_code
_entity_poly.pdbx_strand_id
1 'polypeptide(L)'
;MLPGMTTWSVVKDDTKEKRRPGRYFRYGILASLALLVISLGLALTPGQPPEAPEPSFSERARASALAETMHLRTAGSLLADSVSGAERQALLRTVTLLTTQARALSGPDQKPPPAATAAASGTASGEPSASAPVNGEPVVADSPAGLVAAVSASGTRRLKDAEASDGGMARLLAAVGTAQLIQASSLAPAVGATAPELPVLPAPSPAPAAAAAASPSAASLPAASPAAGESSCPPAPAASGPAAGSATTATALAMTVKTEAETVYGYQVALARLDGAAAGSASQLLARHESVLAEAEALSRAQCVDIPPREAGYTLGPLFLESPAAGLGSLEAGTLPVYGDLVALSDGGIRQWAIAGLLAAANRAAQWGADSGPLPGIVVDTAQLPELATDSPAPESTAPGASPPPSDAGQ
;
A
#
# COMPACT_ATOMS: atom_id res chain seq x y z
N MET A 1 -72.32 39.42 14.97
CA MET A 1 -73.28 40.52 15.17
C MET A 1 -73.08 41.07 16.58
N LEU A 2 -72.56 42.31 16.65
CA LEU A 2 -72.73 43.43 17.63
C LEU A 2 -72.82 43.14 19.15
N PRO A 3 -72.63 44.14 20.04
CA PRO A 3 -71.79 45.36 20.03
C PRO A 3 -71.09 45.60 21.40
N GLY A 4 -70.32 46.70 21.55
CA GLY A 4 -69.91 47.17 22.88
C GLY A 4 -68.86 48.29 22.92
N MET A 5 -69.24 49.51 22.53
CA MET A 5 -68.53 50.77 22.81
C MET A 5 -68.69 51.19 24.28
N THR A 6 -67.66 51.84 24.85
CA THR A 6 -67.70 53.11 25.65
C THR A 6 -66.24 53.52 25.91
N THR A 7 -65.67 54.63 25.42
CA THR A 7 -65.90 56.09 25.63
C THR A 7 -65.51 56.65 27.01
N TRP A 8 -64.75 57.76 26.95
CA TRP A 8 -64.39 58.75 27.99
C TRP A 8 -63.26 58.36 28.98
N SER A 9 -62.39 59.25 29.46
CA SER A 9 -62.38 60.71 29.48
C SER A 9 -60.95 61.28 29.51
N VAL A 10 -60.79 62.45 28.87
CA VAL A 10 -59.66 63.36 29.06
C VAL A 10 -59.73 64.00 30.45
N VAL A 11 -58.64 63.92 31.22
CA VAL A 11 -58.28 64.92 32.23
C VAL A 11 -56.85 65.35 31.97
N LYS A 12 -56.68 66.66 31.87
CA LYS A 12 -55.43 67.38 31.63
C LYS A 12 -55.15 68.13 32.92
N ASP A 13 -54.05 67.81 33.58
CA ASP A 13 -53.45 68.69 34.58
C ASP A 13 -51.95 68.80 34.34
N ASP A 14 -51.57 70.00 33.95
CA ASP A 14 -50.22 70.53 33.93
C ASP A 14 -49.73 70.71 35.37
N THR A 15 -48.65 70.04 35.75
CA THR A 15 -47.76 70.53 36.80
C THR A 15 -46.31 70.45 36.35
N LYS A 16 -45.71 71.64 36.21
CA LYS A 16 -44.31 71.89 35.99
C LYS A 16 -43.50 71.25 37.12
N GLU A 17 -42.44 70.51 36.77
CA GLU A 17 -41.19 70.59 37.52
C GLU A 17 -39.97 70.21 36.66
N LYS A 18 -39.16 71.22 36.36
CA LYS A 18 -37.84 71.10 35.76
C LYS A 18 -36.88 70.55 36.82
N ARG A 19 -36.34 69.35 36.63
CA ARG A 19 -34.95 69.03 37.04
C ARG A 19 -34.30 68.08 36.02
N ARG A 20 -33.49 68.65 35.11
CA ARG A 20 -32.44 67.90 34.42
C ARG A 20 -31.33 67.66 35.44
N PRO A 21 -31.03 66.39 35.77
CA PRO A 21 -29.71 65.88 35.45
C PRO A 21 -29.78 64.38 35.13
N GLY A 22 -29.79 64.00 33.84
CA GLY A 22 -29.92 62.57 33.50
C GLY A 22 -29.23 62.12 32.23
N ARG A 23 -28.59 63.01 31.47
CA ARG A 23 -27.87 62.59 30.25
C ARG A 23 -26.45 62.15 30.56
N TYR A 24 -25.71 62.90 31.37
CA TYR A 24 -24.32 62.56 31.73
C TYR A 24 -24.19 61.28 32.55
N PHE A 25 -25.14 61.01 33.47
CA PHE A 25 -25.17 59.75 34.23
C PHE A 25 -25.44 58.53 33.34
N ARG A 26 -26.30 58.68 32.32
CA ARG A 26 -26.57 57.61 31.34
C ARG A 26 -25.37 57.32 30.45
N TYR A 27 -24.62 58.34 30.02
CA TYR A 27 -23.38 58.14 29.28
C TYR A 27 -22.27 57.54 30.15
N GLY A 28 -22.19 57.92 31.43
CA GLY A 28 -21.29 57.31 32.40
C GLY A 28 -21.55 55.81 32.55
N ILE A 29 -22.80 55.41 32.81
CA ILE A 29 -23.18 54.00 32.92
C ILE A 29 -22.89 53.25 31.62
N LEU A 30 -23.25 53.78 30.46
CA LEU A 30 -23.00 53.12 29.18
C LEU A 30 -21.50 52.99 28.88
N ALA A 31 -20.69 53.99 29.22
CA ALA A 31 -19.25 53.92 29.07
C ALA A 31 -18.62 52.91 30.05
N SER A 32 -19.08 52.87 31.30
CA SER A 32 -18.65 51.86 32.29
C SER A 32 -19.05 50.45 31.86
N LEU A 33 -20.24 50.27 31.28
CA LEU A 33 -20.73 48.98 30.79
C LEU A 33 -19.96 48.54 29.54
N ALA A 34 -19.61 49.47 28.65
CA ALA A 34 -18.73 49.20 27.51
C ALA A 34 -17.30 48.85 27.96
N LEU A 35 -16.74 49.58 28.92
CA LEU A 35 -15.43 49.26 29.51
C LEU A 35 -15.46 47.95 30.28
N LEU A 36 -16.60 47.60 30.90
CA LEU A 36 -16.79 46.31 31.56
C LEU A 36 -16.91 45.19 30.52
N VAL A 37 -17.64 45.36 29.42
CA VAL A 37 -17.70 44.37 28.32
C VAL A 37 -16.35 44.20 27.63
N ILE A 38 -15.56 45.27 27.48
CA ILE A 38 -14.22 45.23 26.90
C ILE A 38 -13.20 44.63 27.89
N SER A 39 -13.29 44.95 29.20
CA SER A 39 -12.38 44.45 30.23
C SER A 39 -12.71 43.06 30.76
N LEU A 40 -13.98 42.62 30.66
CA LEU A 40 -14.40 41.26 31.00
C LEU A 40 -13.94 40.25 29.95
N GLY A 41 -13.29 40.72 28.88
CA GLY A 41 -12.70 39.91 27.84
C GLY A 41 -13.79 39.20 27.04
N LEU A 42 -13.88 39.50 25.75
CA LEU A 42 -14.25 38.44 24.83
C LEU A 42 -13.16 37.37 24.93
N ALA A 43 -13.27 36.51 25.95
CA ALA A 43 -12.70 35.17 25.92
C ALA A 43 -13.49 34.44 24.84
N LEU A 44 -13.10 34.68 23.59
CA LEU A 44 -13.33 33.75 22.51
C LEU A 44 -12.58 32.51 22.96
N THR A 45 -13.22 31.64 23.74
CA THR A 45 -12.74 30.28 23.96
C THR A 45 -12.69 29.69 22.57
N PRO A 46 -11.51 29.55 21.94
CA PRO A 46 -11.46 28.92 20.64
C PRO A 46 -12.10 27.56 20.85
N GLY A 47 -13.20 27.30 20.12
CA GLY A 47 -13.90 26.03 20.21
C GLY A 47 -12.84 24.94 20.10
N GLN A 48 -12.83 24.03 21.07
CA GLN A 48 -11.85 22.96 21.15
C GLN A 48 -11.76 22.33 19.76
N PRO A 49 -10.59 22.41 19.08
CA PRO A 49 -10.47 21.93 17.72
C PRO A 49 -11.04 20.52 17.68
N PRO A 50 -11.91 20.19 16.71
CA PRO A 50 -12.44 18.85 16.61
C PRO A 50 -11.25 17.89 16.63
N GLU A 51 -11.30 16.93 17.56
CA GLU A 51 -10.25 15.93 17.73
C GLU A 51 -10.03 15.26 16.37
N ALA A 52 -8.78 15.27 15.91
CA ALA A 52 -8.47 14.74 14.59
C ALA A 52 -8.93 13.27 14.54
N PRO A 53 -9.61 12.85 13.46
CA PRO A 53 -10.05 11.47 13.35
C PRO A 53 -8.85 10.53 13.46
N GLU A 54 -9.04 9.39 14.13
CA GLU A 54 -7.99 8.38 14.22
C GLU A 54 -7.61 7.90 12.80
N PRO A 55 -6.31 7.69 12.55
CA PRO A 55 -5.85 7.22 11.25
C PRO A 55 -6.38 5.81 10.95
N SER A 56 -6.79 5.62 9.71
CA SER A 56 -7.25 4.31 9.20
C SER A 56 -6.18 3.23 9.34
N PHE A 57 -6.57 1.95 9.27
CA PHE A 57 -5.62 0.84 9.31
C PHE A 57 -4.56 0.99 8.21
N SER A 58 -4.98 1.28 6.98
CA SER A 58 -4.12 1.50 5.82
C SER A 58 -3.09 2.62 6.04
N GLU A 59 -3.49 3.74 6.64
CA GLU A 59 -2.59 4.84 6.97
C GLU A 59 -1.57 4.46 8.05
N ARG A 60 -2.02 3.76 9.09
CA ARG A 60 -1.12 3.25 10.15
C ARG A 60 -0.15 2.22 9.61
N ALA A 61 -0.60 1.29 8.78
CA ALA A 61 0.23 0.28 8.12
C ALA A 61 1.27 0.93 7.20
N ARG A 62 0.87 1.94 6.41
CA ARG A 62 1.80 2.72 5.57
C ARG A 62 2.84 3.46 6.40
N ALA A 63 2.44 4.14 7.46
CA ALA A 63 3.35 4.87 8.34
C ALA A 63 4.35 3.93 9.04
N SER A 64 3.88 2.79 9.53
CA SER A 64 4.72 1.73 10.10
C SER A 64 5.72 1.19 9.07
N ALA A 65 5.25 0.89 7.85
CA ALA A 65 6.10 0.43 6.75
C ALA A 65 7.21 1.43 6.42
N LEU A 66 6.88 2.71 6.34
CA LEU A 66 7.83 3.77 6.04
C LEU A 66 8.90 3.88 7.13
N ALA A 67 8.49 3.93 8.40
CA ALA A 67 9.40 4.04 9.53
C ALA A 67 10.37 2.84 9.60
N GLU A 68 9.86 1.63 9.45
CA GLU A 68 10.66 0.39 9.45
C GLU A 68 11.63 0.34 8.25
N THR A 69 11.16 0.70 7.05
CA THR A 69 11.99 0.77 5.84
C THR A 69 13.13 1.78 5.99
N MET A 70 12.86 2.94 6.59
CA MET A 70 13.88 3.96 6.87
C MET A 70 14.91 3.48 7.89
N HIS A 71 14.46 2.78 8.95
CA HIS A 71 15.36 2.18 9.94
C HIS A 71 16.29 1.13 9.31
N LEU A 72 15.73 0.20 8.53
CA LEU A 72 16.49 -0.83 7.81
C LEU A 72 17.47 -0.22 6.80
N ARG A 73 17.07 0.85 6.11
CA ARG A 73 17.94 1.57 5.19
C ARG A 73 19.17 2.13 5.89
N THR A 74 18.97 2.80 7.03
CA THR A 74 20.07 3.36 7.83
C THR A 74 21.00 2.27 8.36
N ALA A 75 20.44 1.17 8.91
CA ALA A 75 21.24 0.04 9.36
C ALA A 75 22.06 -0.58 8.20
N GLY A 76 21.44 -0.77 7.04
CA GLY A 76 22.13 -1.27 5.84
C GLY A 76 23.25 -0.36 5.36
N SER A 77 23.10 0.96 5.43
CA SER A 77 24.18 1.90 5.07
C SER A 77 25.36 1.82 6.04
N LEU A 78 25.10 1.77 7.36
CA LEU A 78 26.15 1.65 8.38
C LEU A 78 26.95 0.35 8.20
N LEU A 79 26.26 -0.75 7.93
CA LEU A 79 26.90 -2.04 7.66
C LEU A 79 27.72 -1.99 6.36
N ALA A 80 27.20 -1.39 5.29
CA ALA A 80 27.91 -1.26 4.02
C ALA A 80 29.22 -0.47 4.11
N ASP A 81 29.29 0.52 5.01
CA ASP A 81 30.51 1.31 5.25
C ASP A 81 31.57 0.53 6.04
N SER A 82 31.16 -0.50 6.79
CA SER A 82 32.06 -1.35 7.58
C SER A 82 32.67 -2.54 6.81
N VAL A 83 32.15 -2.86 5.62
CA VAL A 83 32.59 -4.01 4.81
C VAL A 83 33.09 -3.58 3.42
N SER A 84 33.61 -4.53 2.63
CA SER A 84 34.18 -4.26 1.31
C SER A 84 33.81 -5.33 0.28
N GLY A 85 34.17 -5.11 -0.99
CA GLY A 85 33.99 -6.10 -2.06
C GLY A 85 32.52 -6.42 -2.39
N ALA A 86 32.25 -7.69 -2.68
CA ALA A 86 30.94 -8.18 -3.12
C ALA A 86 29.86 -8.02 -2.03
N GLU A 87 30.23 -8.20 -0.76
CA GLU A 87 29.32 -8.01 0.38
C GLU A 87 28.82 -6.57 0.45
N ARG A 88 29.73 -5.59 0.36
CA ARG A 88 29.38 -4.17 0.28
C ARG A 88 28.42 -3.89 -0.88
N GLN A 89 28.67 -4.45 -2.06
CA GLN A 89 27.80 -4.25 -3.22
C GLN A 89 26.40 -4.85 -3.02
N ALA A 90 26.28 -5.98 -2.32
CA ALA A 90 24.98 -6.58 -1.99
C ALA A 90 24.21 -5.73 -0.97
N LEU A 91 24.88 -5.20 0.05
CA LEU A 91 24.29 -4.28 1.01
C LEU A 91 23.85 -2.97 0.35
N LEU A 92 24.67 -2.37 -0.51
CA LEU A 92 24.31 -1.16 -1.25
C LEU A 92 23.08 -1.36 -2.15
N ARG A 93 22.97 -2.51 -2.85
CA ARG A 93 21.75 -2.85 -3.60
C ARG A 93 20.51 -2.91 -2.71
N THR A 94 20.65 -3.50 -1.52
CA THR A 94 19.58 -3.53 -0.51
C THR A 94 19.19 -2.12 -0.07
N VAL A 95 20.16 -1.24 0.19
CA VAL A 95 19.92 0.17 0.56
C VAL A 95 19.22 0.94 -0.57
N THR A 96 19.63 0.74 -1.83
CA THR A 96 18.96 1.34 -2.99
C THR A 96 17.51 0.89 -3.09
N LEU A 97 17.23 -0.41 -2.91
CA LEU A 97 15.86 -0.94 -2.88
C LEU A 97 15.02 -0.27 -1.78
N LEU A 98 15.51 -0.28 -0.54
CA LEU A 98 14.81 0.30 0.61
C LEU A 98 14.59 1.81 0.44
N THR A 99 15.52 2.51 -0.22
CA THR A 99 15.35 3.93 -0.58
C THR A 99 14.18 4.13 -1.53
N THR A 100 14.11 3.36 -2.62
CA THR A 100 12.99 3.42 -3.57
C THR A 100 11.66 3.11 -2.91
N GLN A 101 11.63 2.11 -2.02
CA GLN A 101 10.43 1.74 -1.26
C GLN A 101 9.99 2.85 -0.29
N ALA A 102 10.93 3.46 0.44
CA ALA A 102 10.62 4.59 1.31
C ALA A 102 10.03 5.77 0.53
N ARG A 103 10.54 6.05 -0.67
CA ARG A 103 9.96 7.09 -1.56
C ARG A 103 8.53 6.76 -1.95
N ALA A 104 8.26 5.51 -2.34
CA ALA A 104 6.92 5.05 -2.69
C ALA A 104 5.93 5.13 -1.50
N LEU A 105 6.39 4.81 -0.29
CA LEU A 105 5.57 4.84 0.92
C LEU A 105 5.27 6.26 1.45
N SER A 106 6.11 7.24 1.11
CA SER A 106 5.98 8.62 1.59
C SER A 106 4.68 9.30 1.10
N GLY A 107 4.19 8.92 -0.07
CA GLY A 107 2.95 9.47 -0.65
C GLY A 107 3.05 10.96 -1.03
N PRO A 108 2.14 11.48 -1.87
CA PRO A 108 2.22 12.84 -2.39
C PRO A 108 1.85 13.94 -1.38
N ASP A 109 1.09 13.63 -0.34
CA ASP A 109 0.49 14.64 0.57
C ASP A 109 1.33 15.00 1.81
N GLN A 110 2.58 14.53 1.92
CA GLN A 110 3.49 15.00 2.98
C GLN A 110 4.04 16.39 2.62
N LYS A 111 3.15 17.39 2.55
CA LYS A 111 3.58 18.78 2.62
C LYS A 111 4.05 19.02 4.06
N PRO A 112 5.29 19.48 4.29
CA PRO A 112 5.73 19.82 5.64
C PRO A 112 4.74 20.83 6.22
N PRO A 113 4.29 20.65 7.48
CA PRO A 113 3.44 21.65 8.11
C PRO A 113 4.14 23.00 8.03
N PRO A 114 3.43 24.10 7.74
CA PRO A 114 4.05 25.42 7.76
C PRO A 114 4.71 25.59 9.11
N ALA A 115 6.01 25.91 9.10
CA ALA A 115 6.81 26.13 10.29
C ALA A 115 6.03 27.04 11.23
N ALA A 116 5.55 26.47 12.34
CA ALA A 116 5.00 27.25 13.43
C ALA A 116 6.17 28.09 13.96
N THR A 117 6.15 29.37 13.62
CA THR A 117 7.00 30.37 14.25
C THR A 117 6.86 30.23 15.75
N ALA A 118 8.00 29.97 16.41
CA ALA A 118 8.10 29.78 17.84
C ALA A 118 7.37 30.89 18.61
N ALA A 119 6.45 30.49 19.48
CA ALA A 119 6.11 31.23 20.68
C ALA A 119 6.20 30.24 21.85
N ALA A 120 7.19 30.48 22.70
CA ALA A 120 7.53 29.65 23.84
C ALA A 120 6.48 29.73 24.98
N SER A 121 6.52 28.69 25.80
CA SER A 121 6.01 28.56 27.18
C SER A 121 4.68 27.82 27.34
N GLY A 122 4.80 26.57 27.75
CA GLY A 122 3.71 25.74 28.25
C GLY A 122 4.26 24.41 28.75
N THR A 123 4.72 24.38 29.99
CA THR A 123 5.13 23.16 30.69
C THR A 123 3.92 22.23 30.82
N ALA A 124 3.86 21.17 30.02
CA ALA A 124 2.89 20.09 30.19
C ALA A 124 3.65 18.77 30.27
N SER A 125 3.88 18.33 31.51
CA SER A 125 4.21 16.95 31.82
C SER A 125 3.01 16.08 31.47
N GLY A 126 3.07 15.40 30.34
CA GLY A 126 2.14 14.35 29.95
C GLY A 126 2.96 13.15 29.50
N GLU A 127 3.06 12.14 30.36
CA GLU A 127 3.61 10.83 30.01
C GLU A 127 2.83 10.26 28.81
N PRO A 128 3.50 9.78 27.75
CA PRO A 128 2.82 8.99 26.74
C PRO A 128 2.49 7.62 27.34
N SER A 129 1.20 7.41 27.60
CA SER A 129 0.64 6.10 27.94
C SER A 129 0.71 5.22 26.69
N ALA A 130 1.79 4.45 26.57
CA ALA A 130 1.93 3.40 25.59
C ALA A 130 1.18 2.16 26.09
N SER A 131 0.14 1.76 25.37
CA SER A 131 -0.44 0.42 25.50
C SER A 131 -1.01 -0.02 24.16
N ALA A 132 -0.15 -0.65 23.36
CA ALA A 132 -0.55 -1.65 22.39
C ALA A 132 0.44 -2.83 22.53
N PRO A 133 -0.02 -4.08 22.66
CA PRO A 133 0.87 -5.22 22.78
C PRO A 133 1.47 -5.52 21.41
N VAL A 134 2.76 -5.21 21.23
CA VAL A 134 3.56 -5.73 20.12
C VAL A 134 4.31 -6.94 20.67
N ASN A 135 3.77 -8.14 20.43
CA ASN A 135 4.59 -9.36 20.47
C ASN A 135 5.49 -9.33 19.23
N GLY A 136 6.70 -8.82 19.41
CA GLY A 136 7.72 -8.71 18.36
C GLY A 136 8.70 -7.61 18.71
N GLU A 137 9.63 -7.91 19.60
CA GLU A 137 10.77 -7.06 19.91
C GLU A 137 11.47 -6.65 18.60
N PRO A 138 11.84 -5.37 18.41
CA PRO A 138 12.53 -4.94 17.20
C PRO A 138 13.85 -5.70 17.08
N VAL A 139 13.97 -6.52 16.04
CA VAL A 139 15.22 -7.24 15.75
C VAL A 139 16.27 -6.20 15.37
N VAL A 140 17.26 -6.02 16.24
CA VAL A 140 18.34 -5.06 16.01
C VAL A 140 19.26 -5.62 14.91
N ALA A 141 19.38 -4.89 13.80
CA ALA A 141 20.18 -5.29 12.65
C ALA A 141 21.66 -4.87 12.78
N ASP A 142 22.31 -5.21 13.90
CA ASP A 142 23.71 -4.85 14.18
C ASP A 142 24.75 -5.67 13.40
N SER A 143 24.29 -6.58 12.53
CA SER A 143 25.14 -7.42 11.68
C SER A 143 24.51 -7.65 10.31
N PRO A 144 25.28 -8.03 9.27
CA PRO A 144 24.75 -8.34 7.95
C PRO A 144 23.69 -9.46 7.97
N ALA A 145 23.89 -10.51 8.77
CA ALA A 145 22.91 -11.58 8.98
C ALA A 145 21.66 -11.07 9.72
N GLY A 146 21.83 -10.20 10.71
CA GLY A 146 20.72 -9.52 11.40
C GLY A 146 19.89 -8.66 10.44
N LEU A 147 20.53 -7.97 9.49
CA LEU A 147 19.82 -7.21 8.45
C LEU A 147 18.99 -8.10 7.53
N VAL A 148 19.52 -9.26 7.11
CA VAL A 148 18.75 -10.24 6.30
C VAL A 148 17.49 -10.67 7.05
N ALA A 149 17.62 -11.03 8.32
CA ALA A 149 16.48 -11.43 9.15
C ALA A 149 15.47 -10.28 9.32
N ALA A 150 15.94 -9.05 9.57
CA ALA A 150 15.08 -7.89 9.77
C ALA A 150 14.34 -7.48 8.48
N VAL A 151 15.01 -7.51 7.32
CA VAL A 151 14.37 -7.27 6.01
C VAL A 151 13.33 -8.35 5.72
N SER A 152 13.63 -9.62 5.99
CA SER A 152 12.67 -10.71 5.80
C SER A 152 11.45 -10.55 6.73
N ALA A 153 11.66 -10.21 8.00
CA ALA A 153 10.59 -10.02 8.97
C ALA A 153 9.70 -8.83 8.60
N SER A 154 10.31 -7.72 8.15
CA SER A 154 9.58 -6.57 7.61
C SER A 154 8.76 -6.98 6.40
N GLY A 155 9.36 -7.72 5.44
CA GLY A 155 8.68 -8.20 4.25
C GLY A 155 7.43 -9.03 4.56
N THR A 156 7.55 -10.01 5.45
CA THR A 156 6.41 -10.84 5.92
C THR A 156 5.33 -9.99 6.59
N ARG A 157 5.71 -9.01 7.42
CA ARG A 157 4.75 -8.09 8.05
C ARG A 157 3.99 -7.27 7.02
N ARG A 158 4.66 -6.77 5.97
CA ARG A 158 4.01 -6.01 4.89
C ARG A 158 3.02 -6.84 4.09
N LEU A 159 3.35 -8.11 3.81
CA LEU A 159 2.40 -9.02 3.17
C LEU A 159 1.17 -9.24 4.06
N LYS A 160 1.36 -9.35 5.38
CA LYS A 160 0.23 -9.50 6.31
C LYS A 160 -0.63 -8.25 6.40
N ASP A 161 -0.01 -7.07 6.47
CA ASP A 161 -0.71 -5.79 6.48
C ASP A 161 -1.48 -5.57 5.17
N ALA A 162 -0.95 -6.04 4.04
CA ALA A 162 -1.64 -5.97 2.75
C ALA A 162 -2.98 -6.72 2.75
N GLU A 163 -3.14 -7.80 3.52
CA GLU A 163 -4.40 -8.55 3.59
C GLU A 163 -5.57 -7.71 4.13
N ALA A 164 -5.28 -6.77 5.03
CA ALA A 164 -6.27 -5.94 5.73
C ALA A 164 -6.28 -4.47 5.26
N SER A 165 -5.43 -4.12 4.29
CA SER A 165 -5.34 -2.77 3.76
C SER A 165 -6.31 -2.53 2.61
N ASP A 166 -6.66 -1.28 2.39
CA ASP A 166 -7.56 -0.88 1.31
C ASP A 166 -6.85 -0.99 -0.05
N GLY A 167 -7.60 -1.38 -1.07
CA GLY A 167 -7.17 -1.67 -2.45
C GLY A 167 -5.75 -1.29 -2.84
N GLY A 168 -5.53 -0.05 -3.29
CA GLY A 168 -4.22 0.41 -3.76
C GLY A 168 -3.10 0.33 -2.71
N MET A 169 -3.41 0.52 -1.43
CA MET A 169 -2.44 0.37 -0.33
C MET A 169 -2.06 -1.10 -0.13
N ALA A 170 -3.01 -2.03 -0.24
CA ALA A 170 -2.70 -3.45 -0.22
C ALA A 170 -1.74 -3.84 -1.35
N ARG A 171 -1.94 -3.31 -2.57
CA ARG A 171 -1.01 -3.54 -3.69
C ARG A 171 0.38 -2.98 -3.37
N LEU A 172 0.48 -1.76 -2.83
CA LEU A 172 1.75 -1.16 -2.42
C LEU A 172 2.47 -1.99 -1.36
N LEU A 173 1.77 -2.38 -0.28
CA LEU A 173 2.36 -3.17 0.80
C LEU A 173 2.73 -4.58 0.34
N ALA A 174 1.92 -5.22 -0.51
CA ALA A 174 2.24 -6.52 -1.10
C ALA A 174 3.48 -6.45 -2.00
N ALA A 175 3.61 -5.40 -2.82
CA ALA A 175 4.77 -5.17 -3.66
C ALA A 175 6.05 -4.94 -2.82
N VAL A 176 5.99 -4.07 -1.82
CA VAL A 176 7.11 -3.80 -0.90
C VAL A 176 7.51 -5.08 -0.16
N GLY A 177 6.55 -5.80 0.40
CA GLY A 177 6.81 -7.04 1.14
C GLY A 177 7.43 -8.12 0.26
N THR A 178 6.92 -8.28 -0.97
CA THR A 178 7.48 -9.21 -1.96
C THR A 178 8.92 -8.87 -2.30
N ALA A 179 9.21 -7.62 -2.66
CA ALA A 179 10.57 -7.19 -2.97
C ALA A 179 11.54 -7.38 -1.79
N GLN A 180 11.10 -7.10 -0.56
CA GLN A 180 11.93 -7.29 0.64
C GLN A 180 12.28 -8.77 0.87
N LEU A 181 11.33 -9.69 0.70
CA LEU A 181 11.58 -11.13 0.83
C LEU A 181 12.53 -11.66 -0.26
N ILE A 182 12.36 -11.22 -1.51
CA ILE A 182 13.27 -11.58 -2.60
C ILE A 182 14.68 -11.00 -2.34
N GLN A 183 14.76 -9.75 -1.89
CA GLN A 183 16.03 -9.12 -1.57
C GLN A 183 16.73 -9.82 -0.41
N ALA A 184 16.03 -10.15 0.66
CA ALA A 184 16.60 -10.87 1.81
C ALA A 184 17.16 -12.24 1.38
N SER A 185 16.42 -12.97 0.52
CA SER A 185 16.87 -14.25 -0.03
C SER A 185 18.12 -14.11 -0.91
N SER A 186 18.20 -13.03 -1.70
CA SER A 186 19.38 -12.74 -2.52
C SER A 186 20.60 -12.26 -1.73
N LEU A 187 20.37 -11.56 -0.61
CA LEU A 187 21.41 -11.00 0.26
C LEU A 187 22.04 -12.09 1.13
N ALA A 188 21.24 -13.04 1.63
CA ALA A 188 21.68 -14.10 2.53
C ALA A 188 22.98 -14.82 2.10
N PRO A 189 23.11 -15.37 0.87
CA PRO A 189 24.34 -16.03 0.45
C PRO A 189 25.53 -15.07 0.34
N ALA A 190 25.31 -13.79 0.03
CA ALA A 190 26.38 -12.80 -0.10
C ALA A 190 27.01 -12.43 1.26
N VAL A 191 26.26 -12.59 2.35
CA VAL A 191 26.71 -12.31 3.73
C VAL A 191 26.94 -13.58 4.54
N GLY A 192 26.88 -14.76 3.91
CA GLY A 192 27.04 -16.06 4.58
C GLY A 192 25.92 -16.39 5.58
N ALA A 193 24.75 -15.76 5.46
CA ALA A 193 23.58 -16.02 6.30
C ALA A 193 22.73 -17.16 5.72
N THR A 194 21.91 -17.78 6.58
CA THR A 194 20.88 -18.72 6.14
C THR A 194 19.82 -17.99 5.33
N ALA A 195 19.44 -18.56 4.18
CA ALA A 195 18.35 -18.03 3.37
C ALA A 195 17.05 -18.02 4.19
N PRO A 196 16.28 -16.91 4.19
CA PRO A 196 14.99 -16.87 4.85
C PRO A 196 14.04 -17.92 4.25
N GLU A 197 13.21 -18.52 5.10
CA GLU A 197 12.13 -19.36 4.63
C GLU A 197 11.05 -18.47 4.03
N LEU A 198 10.83 -18.59 2.72
CA LEU A 198 9.74 -17.88 2.06
C LEU A 198 8.41 -18.50 2.52
N PRO A 199 7.36 -17.67 2.78
CA PRO A 199 6.03 -18.17 3.10
C PRO A 199 5.59 -19.24 2.11
N VAL A 200 5.43 -20.48 2.60
CA VAL A 200 4.94 -21.57 1.77
C VAL A 200 3.48 -21.27 1.46
N LEU A 201 3.19 -21.12 0.17
CA LEU A 201 1.82 -20.98 -0.31
C LEU A 201 1.05 -22.22 0.13
N PRO A 202 -0.18 -22.08 0.67
CA PRO A 202 -1.01 -23.24 0.94
C PRO A 202 -1.08 -24.08 -0.34
N ALA A 203 -0.77 -25.36 -0.21
CA ALA A 203 -0.89 -26.29 -1.33
C ALA A 203 -2.33 -26.22 -1.85
N PRO A 204 -2.54 -26.33 -3.18
CA PRO A 204 -3.88 -26.42 -3.73
C PRO A 204 -4.66 -27.47 -2.94
N SER A 205 -5.79 -27.06 -2.34
CA SER A 205 -6.74 -28.06 -1.85
C SER A 205 -7.13 -28.89 -3.06
N PRO A 206 -7.04 -30.23 -2.98
CA PRO A 206 -7.44 -31.07 -4.09
C PRO A 206 -8.88 -30.70 -4.43
N ALA A 207 -9.10 -30.21 -5.65
CA ALA A 207 -10.45 -30.04 -6.17
C ALA A 207 -11.18 -31.36 -5.94
N PRO A 208 -12.45 -31.35 -5.47
CA PRO A 208 -13.21 -32.60 -5.37
C PRO A 208 -13.18 -33.23 -6.75
N ALA A 209 -12.55 -34.41 -6.83
CA ALA A 209 -12.45 -35.15 -8.07
C ALA A 209 -13.86 -35.32 -8.63
N ALA A 210 -14.15 -34.62 -9.73
CA ALA A 210 -15.26 -34.98 -10.57
C ALA A 210 -14.97 -36.42 -10.97
N ALA A 211 -15.73 -37.35 -10.40
CA ALA A 211 -15.57 -38.77 -10.61
C ALA A 211 -15.40 -39.03 -12.10
N ALA A 212 -14.22 -39.49 -12.49
CA ALA A 212 -13.98 -40.04 -13.80
C ALA A 212 -15.02 -41.15 -14.00
N ALA A 213 -16.05 -40.85 -14.79
CA ALA A 213 -17.04 -41.81 -15.19
C ALA A 213 -16.31 -42.89 -16.00
N ALA A 214 -16.03 -44.02 -15.35
CA ALA A 214 -15.83 -45.27 -16.03
C ALA A 214 -17.02 -45.48 -16.97
N SER A 215 -16.74 -45.73 -18.24
CA SER A 215 -17.75 -46.15 -19.21
C SER A 215 -18.48 -47.41 -18.71
N PRO A 216 -19.81 -47.45 -18.80
CA PRO A 216 -20.49 -48.70 -19.03
C PRO A 216 -21.13 -48.68 -20.43
N SER A 217 -20.90 -49.78 -21.13
CA SER A 217 -21.65 -50.14 -22.32
C SER A 217 -23.15 -50.25 -21.99
N ALA A 218 -23.96 -49.67 -22.89
CA ALA A 218 -25.35 -49.97 -23.23
C ALA A 218 -26.38 -50.40 -22.15
N ALA A 219 -27.51 -49.68 -22.23
CA ALA A 219 -28.90 -50.12 -22.04
C ALA A 219 -29.65 -49.64 -20.78
N SER A 220 -30.73 -48.91 -21.08
CA SER A 220 -32.00 -48.78 -20.33
C SER A 220 -32.12 -47.69 -19.25
N LEU A 221 -32.93 -46.69 -19.60
CA LEU A 221 -33.70 -45.79 -18.72
C LEU A 221 -34.55 -46.59 -17.70
N PRO A 222 -34.83 -46.10 -16.48
CA PRO A 222 -35.71 -44.95 -16.29
C PRO A 222 -35.27 -43.90 -15.26
N ALA A 223 -35.95 -42.76 -15.37
CA ALA A 223 -35.80 -41.53 -14.62
C ALA A 223 -36.00 -41.68 -13.10
N ALA A 224 -35.11 -41.04 -12.34
CA ALA A 224 -35.38 -40.50 -11.02
C ALA A 224 -34.48 -39.27 -10.82
N SER A 225 -35.08 -38.08 -10.86
CA SER A 225 -34.44 -36.83 -10.43
C SER A 225 -34.17 -36.84 -8.93
N PRO A 226 -32.95 -36.52 -8.49
CA PRO A 226 -32.77 -35.70 -7.32
C PRO A 226 -32.52 -34.26 -7.78
N ALA A 227 -33.31 -33.34 -7.24
CA ALA A 227 -33.05 -31.92 -7.33
C ALA A 227 -31.71 -31.62 -6.63
N ALA A 228 -30.63 -31.56 -7.42
CA ALA A 228 -29.43 -30.87 -7.02
C ALA A 228 -29.81 -29.39 -6.99
N GLY A 229 -29.68 -28.76 -5.82
CA GLY A 229 -29.72 -27.31 -5.71
C GLY A 229 -28.57 -26.75 -6.54
N GLU A 230 -28.84 -26.47 -7.81
CA GLU A 230 -28.01 -25.59 -8.61
C GLU A 230 -27.99 -24.27 -7.85
N SER A 231 -26.87 -23.98 -7.19
CA SER A 231 -26.51 -22.64 -6.77
C SER A 231 -26.37 -21.80 -8.05
N SER A 232 -27.51 -21.49 -8.67
CA SER A 232 -27.60 -20.64 -9.84
C SER A 232 -27.06 -19.29 -9.40
N CYS A 233 -25.93 -18.89 -9.99
CA CYS A 233 -25.46 -17.53 -9.90
C CYS A 233 -26.66 -16.60 -10.10
N PRO A 234 -26.96 -15.70 -9.14
CA PRO A 234 -28.11 -14.82 -9.28
C PRO A 234 -27.98 -14.08 -10.62
N PRO A 235 -29.05 -13.98 -11.42
CA PRO A 235 -28.99 -13.21 -12.66
C PRO A 235 -28.45 -11.83 -12.32
N ALA A 236 -27.36 -11.44 -12.98
CA ALA A 236 -26.66 -10.20 -12.69
C ALA A 236 -27.71 -9.08 -12.54
N PRO A 237 -27.78 -8.40 -11.38
CA PRO A 237 -28.74 -7.31 -11.23
C PRO A 237 -28.49 -6.35 -12.38
N ALA A 238 -29.57 -5.84 -12.99
CA ALA A 238 -29.53 -4.71 -13.89
C ALA A 238 -29.10 -3.47 -13.07
N ALA A 239 -27.86 -3.47 -12.63
CA ALA A 239 -27.25 -2.41 -11.87
C ALA A 239 -27.03 -1.27 -12.85
N SER A 240 -27.45 -0.08 -12.45
CA SER A 240 -26.84 1.17 -12.87
C SER A 240 -25.33 1.02 -12.69
N GLY A 241 -24.66 0.56 -13.74
CA GLY A 241 -23.33 0.00 -13.64
C GLY A 241 -22.31 1.06 -13.24
N PRO A 242 -21.17 0.65 -12.68
CA PRO A 242 -19.96 1.45 -12.79
C PRO A 242 -19.80 1.92 -14.23
N ALA A 243 -19.35 3.16 -14.44
CA ALA A 243 -19.10 3.67 -15.79
C ALA A 243 -18.30 2.63 -16.59
N ALA A 244 -18.74 2.35 -17.83
CA ALA A 244 -18.06 1.42 -18.72
C ALA A 244 -16.55 1.71 -18.71
N GLY A 245 -15.75 0.77 -18.21
CA GLY A 245 -14.30 0.93 -18.04
C GLY A 245 -13.78 0.99 -16.58
N SER A 246 -14.61 0.84 -15.54
CA SER A 246 -14.06 0.70 -14.17
C SER A 246 -13.39 -0.66 -13.98
N ALA A 247 -12.16 -0.68 -13.47
CA ALA A 247 -11.50 -1.92 -13.09
C ALA A 247 -12.26 -2.60 -11.92
N THR A 248 -12.56 -3.89 -12.06
CA THR A 248 -13.28 -4.71 -11.07
C THR A 248 -12.49 -5.96 -10.73
N THR A 249 -12.83 -6.61 -9.61
CA THR A 249 -12.31 -7.94 -9.25
C THR A 249 -12.55 -8.95 -10.37
N ALA A 250 -13.73 -8.91 -11.00
CA ALA A 250 -14.09 -9.81 -12.09
C ALA A 250 -13.17 -9.64 -13.31
N THR A 251 -12.91 -8.40 -13.72
CA THR A 251 -11.96 -8.13 -14.81
C THR A 251 -10.54 -8.52 -14.45
N ALA A 252 -10.11 -8.36 -13.20
CA ALA A 252 -8.79 -8.77 -12.74
C ALA A 252 -8.61 -10.30 -12.70
N LEU A 253 -9.64 -11.04 -12.26
CA LEU A 253 -9.66 -12.50 -12.31
C LEU A 253 -9.62 -13.01 -13.76
N ALA A 254 -10.43 -12.44 -14.65
CA ALA A 254 -10.41 -12.78 -16.07
C ALA A 254 -9.02 -12.54 -16.70
N MET A 255 -8.37 -11.42 -16.38
CA MET A 255 -6.99 -11.15 -16.82
C MET A 255 -6.00 -12.15 -16.23
N THR A 256 -6.15 -12.53 -14.96
CA THR A 256 -5.31 -13.56 -14.34
C THR A 256 -5.43 -14.89 -15.05
N VAL A 257 -6.66 -15.36 -15.34
CA VAL A 257 -6.90 -16.60 -16.10
C VAL A 257 -6.23 -16.53 -17.48
N LYS A 258 -6.39 -15.42 -18.20
CA LYS A 258 -5.78 -15.24 -19.53
C LYS A 258 -4.25 -15.29 -19.46
N THR A 259 -3.65 -14.56 -18.52
CA THR A 259 -2.19 -14.48 -18.34
C THR A 259 -1.60 -15.82 -17.89
N GLU A 260 -2.27 -16.56 -17.03
CA GLU A 260 -1.84 -17.89 -16.63
C GLU A 260 -1.94 -18.90 -17.78
N ALA A 261 -2.98 -18.84 -18.60
CA ALA A 261 -3.08 -19.66 -19.81
C ALA A 261 -1.98 -19.36 -20.84
N GLU A 262 -1.66 -18.08 -21.05
CA GLU A 262 -0.51 -17.65 -21.86
C GLU A 262 0.82 -18.16 -21.28
N THR A 263 0.94 -18.14 -19.95
CA THR A 263 2.14 -18.60 -19.25
C THR A 263 2.34 -20.11 -19.40
N VAL A 264 1.28 -20.90 -19.22
CA VAL A 264 1.24 -22.36 -19.51
C VAL A 264 1.72 -22.63 -20.94
N TYR A 265 1.19 -21.90 -21.92
CA TYR A 265 1.62 -22.04 -23.31
C TYR A 265 3.11 -21.70 -23.49
N GLY A 266 3.60 -20.61 -22.90
CA GLY A 266 5.02 -20.24 -22.93
C GLY A 266 5.93 -21.35 -22.40
N TYR A 267 5.58 -21.95 -21.25
CA TYR A 267 6.33 -23.07 -20.68
C TYR A 267 6.32 -24.31 -21.57
N GLN A 268 5.18 -24.67 -22.17
CA GLN A 268 5.10 -25.77 -23.12
C GLN A 268 6.01 -25.56 -24.33
N VAL A 269 6.06 -24.33 -24.85
CA VAL A 269 6.94 -23.96 -25.98
C VAL A 269 8.43 -23.95 -25.59
N ALA A 270 8.75 -23.52 -24.36
CA ALA A 270 10.12 -23.52 -23.84
C ALA A 270 10.66 -24.94 -23.60
N LEU A 271 9.84 -25.86 -23.10
CA LEU A 271 10.24 -27.24 -22.82
C LEU A 271 10.79 -27.98 -24.03
N ALA A 272 10.31 -27.66 -25.24
CA ALA A 272 10.85 -28.22 -26.48
C ALA A 272 12.27 -27.71 -26.84
N ARG A 273 12.79 -26.72 -26.12
CA ARG A 273 14.06 -26.02 -26.40
C ARG A 273 15.02 -25.96 -25.21
N LEU A 274 14.56 -26.34 -24.02
CA LEU A 274 15.37 -26.40 -22.82
C LEU A 274 15.89 -27.83 -22.62
N ASP A 275 17.07 -27.94 -22.02
CA ASP A 275 17.68 -29.23 -21.68
C ASP A 275 18.09 -29.29 -20.20
N GLY A 276 18.38 -30.50 -19.72
CA GLY A 276 18.99 -30.75 -18.41
C GLY A 276 18.18 -30.20 -17.23
N ALA A 277 18.87 -29.56 -16.28
CA ALA A 277 18.25 -29.01 -15.08
C ALA A 277 17.22 -27.91 -15.38
N ALA A 278 17.44 -27.12 -16.43
CA ALA A 278 16.50 -26.06 -16.82
C ALA A 278 15.18 -26.65 -17.33
N ALA A 279 15.23 -27.70 -18.16
CA ALA A 279 14.02 -28.42 -18.60
C ALA A 279 13.30 -29.06 -17.41
N GLY A 280 14.04 -29.65 -16.47
CA GLY A 280 13.49 -30.20 -15.22
C GLY A 280 12.72 -29.15 -14.42
N SER A 281 13.33 -27.99 -14.13
CA SER A 281 12.67 -26.89 -13.45
C SER A 281 11.45 -26.37 -14.22
N ALA A 282 11.58 -26.16 -15.53
CA ALA A 282 10.47 -25.70 -16.37
C ALA A 282 9.28 -26.67 -16.36
N SER A 283 9.50 -27.99 -16.29
CA SER A 283 8.42 -28.98 -16.23
C SER A 283 7.63 -28.92 -14.92
N GLN A 284 8.33 -28.68 -13.80
CA GLN A 284 7.70 -28.51 -12.49
C GLN A 284 6.90 -27.21 -12.44
N LEU A 285 7.46 -26.13 -12.98
CA LEU A 285 6.78 -24.84 -13.04
C LEU A 285 5.57 -24.87 -13.99
N LEU A 286 5.64 -25.60 -15.11
CA LEU A 286 4.48 -25.84 -15.97
C LEU A 286 3.32 -26.47 -15.19
N ALA A 287 3.57 -27.56 -14.46
CA ALA A 287 2.55 -28.22 -13.65
C ALA A 287 1.99 -27.28 -12.56
N ARG A 288 2.83 -26.40 -12.01
CA ARG A 288 2.39 -25.37 -11.06
C ARG A 288 1.44 -24.36 -11.73
N HIS A 289 1.78 -23.85 -12.91
CA HIS A 289 0.93 -22.91 -13.65
C HIS A 289 -0.40 -23.54 -14.06
N GLU A 290 -0.42 -24.83 -14.44
CA GLU A 290 -1.68 -25.54 -14.72
C GLU A 290 -2.58 -25.61 -13.49
N SER A 291 -2.01 -25.85 -12.30
CA SER A 291 -2.76 -25.78 -11.02
C SER A 291 -3.29 -24.37 -10.75
N VAL A 292 -2.45 -23.36 -10.88
CA VAL A 292 -2.81 -21.96 -10.62
C VAL A 292 -3.91 -21.49 -11.58
N LEU A 293 -3.84 -21.86 -12.86
CA LEU A 293 -4.88 -21.60 -13.84
C LEU A 293 -6.21 -22.24 -13.43
N ALA A 294 -6.20 -23.52 -13.03
CA ALA A 294 -7.40 -24.21 -12.58
C ALA A 294 -8.01 -23.58 -11.31
N GLU A 295 -7.16 -23.11 -10.38
CA GLU A 295 -7.58 -22.36 -9.19
C GLU A 295 -8.21 -21.01 -9.57
N ALA A 296 -7.60 -20.24 -10.47
CA ALA A 296 -8.13 -18.96 -10.94
C ALA A 296 -9.50 -19.12 -11.64
N GLU A 297 -9.67 -20.18 -12.45
CA GLU A 297 -10.95 -20.53 -13.06
C GLU A 297 -11.99 -20.94 -12.01
N ALA A 298 -11.58 -21.62 -10.94
CA ALA A 298 -12.45 -21.99 -9.84
C ALA A 298 -12.90 -20.79 -9.02
N LEU A 299 -11.98 -19.86 -8.71
CA LEU A 299 -12.30 -18.58 -8.07
C LEU A 299 -13.24 -17.75 -8.94
N SER A 300 -13.02 -17.71 -10.26
CA SER A 300 -13.91 -17.02 -11.21
C SER A 300 -15.33 -17.59 -11.15
N ARG A 301 -15.49 -18.91 -11.20
CA ARG A 301 -16.79 -19.59 -11.05
C ARG A 301 -17.44 -19.30 -9.69
N ALA A 302 -16.68 -19.33 -8.60
CA ALA A 302 -17.18 -19.04 -7.26
C ALA A 302 -17.67 -17.58 -7.12
N GLN A 303 -17.12 -16.67 -7.92
CA GLN A 303 -17.53 -15.26 -8.01
C GLN A 303 -18.55 -15.00 -9.13
N CYS A 304 -19.07 -16.04 -9.78
CA CYS A 304 -19.98 -15.92 -10.91
C CYS A 304 -19.42 -15.05 -12.06
N VAL A 305 -18.11 -15.13 -12.28
CA VAL A 305 -17.39 -14.45 -13.36
C VAL A 305 -17.19 -15.43 -14.52
N ASP A 306 -17.54 -14.99 -15.72
CA ASP A 306 -17.32 -15.76 -16.94
C ASP A 306 -15.83 -16.05 -17.15
N ILE A 307 -15.51 -17.31 -17.44
CA ILE A 307 -14.14 -17.72 -17.76
C ILE A 307 -13.84 -17.31 -19.21
N PRO A 308 -12.79 -16.52 -19.46
CA PRO A 308 -12.39 -16.18 -20.82
C PRO A 308 -12.11 -17.43 -21.66
N PRO A 309 -12.51 -17.48 -22.94
CA PRO A 309 -12.18 -18.60 -23.81
C PRO A 309 -10.66 -18.70 -23.95
N ARG A 310 -10.17 -19.94 -24.02
CA ARG A 310 -8.74 -20.21 -24.27
C ARG A 310 -8.42 -19.96 -25.73
N GLU A 311 -7.32 -19.26 -25.98
CA GLU A 311 -6.81 -19.04 -27.33
C GLU A 311 -6.15 -20.33 -27.85
N ALA A 312 -6.19 -20.55 -29.17
CA ALA A 312 -5.54 -21.71 -29.79
C ALA A 312 -3.99 -21.58 -29.79
N GLY A 313 -3.47 -20.37 -29.58
CA GLY A 313 -2.05 -20.08 -29.47
C GLY A 313 -1.80 -18.63 -29.07
N TYR A 314 -0.61 -18.37 -28.53
CA TYR A 314 -0.20 -17.05 -28.06
C TYR A 314 1.06 -16.58 -28.78
N THR A 315 1.18 -15.27 -28.97
CA THR A 315 2.38 -14.65 -29.52
C THR A 315 3.44 -14.53 -28.43
N LEU A 316 4.56 -15.23 -28.58
CA LEU A 316 5.71 -15.08 -27.69
C LEU A 316 6.67 -14.02 -28.23
N GLY A 317 7.35 -13.31 -27.33
CA GLY A 317 8.32 -12.28 -27.70
C GLY A 317 9.46 -12.83 -28.57
N PRO A 318 10.02 -12.06 -29.51
CA PRO A 318 11.07 -12.54 -30.43
C PRO A 318 12.30 -13.15 -29.72
N LEU A 319 12.71 -12.55 -28.61
CA LEU A 319 13.86 -13.00 -27.81
C LEU A 319 13.62 -14.35 -27.11
N PHE A 320 12.37 -14.81 -27.00
CA PHE A 320 12.03 -16.09 -26.41
C PHE A 320 12.65 -17.26 -27.18
N LEU A 321 12.78 -17.13 -28.50
CA LEU A 321 13.35 -18.18 -29.34
C LEU A 321 14.88 -18.26 -29.21
N GLU A 322 15.53 -17.12 -28.97
CA GLU A 322 16.99 -17.04 -28.83
C GLU A 322 17.45 -17.49 -27.44
N SER A 323 16.68 -17.16 -26.40
CA SER A 323 16.97 -17.55 -25.02
C SER A 323 15.68 -17.95 -24.30
N PRO A 324 15.27 -19.23 -24.37
CA PRO A 324 14.03 -19.69 -23.74
C PRO A 324 13.97 -19.41 -22.23
N ALA A 325 15.10 -19.55 -21.52
CA ALA A 325 15.17 -19.26 -20.09
C ALA A 325 14.91 -17.77 -19.77
N ALA A 326 15.54 -16.85 -20.50
CA ALA A 326 15.27 -15.41 -20.34
C ALA A 326 13.84 -15.05 -20.78
N GLY A 327 13.33 -15.74 -21.80
CA GLY A 327 11.94 -15.65 -22.23
C GLY A 327 10.96 -16.04 -21.11
N LEU A 328 11.21 -17.14 -20.40
CA LEU A 328 10.44 -17.55 -19.23
C LEU A 328 10.55 -16.54 -18.09
N GLY A 329 11.74 -15.99 -17.83
CA GLY A 329 11.90 -14.92 -16.84
C GLY A 329 11.07 -13.68 -17.17
N SER A 330 11.03 -13.28 -18.45
CA SER A 330 10.22 -12.15 -18.91
C SER A 330 8.71 -12.44 -18.82
N LEU A 331 8.30 -13.66 -19.13
CA LEU A 331 6.92 -14.14 -19.01
C LEU A 331 6.45 -14.08 -17.55
N GLU A 332 7.24 -14.61 -16.62
CA GLU A 332 6.95 -14.58 -15.18
C GLU A 332 6.90 -13.14 -14.63
N ALA A 333 7.87 -12.30 -15.00
CA ALA A 333 7.86 -10.88 -14.64
C ALA A 333 6.62 -10.15 -15.20
N GLY A 334 6.17 -10.54 -16.40
CA GLY A 334 4.95 -10.04 -17.04
C GLY A 334 3.66 -10.38 -16.29
N THR A 335 3.66 -11.42 -15.45
CA THR A 335 2.50 -11.75 -14.60
C THR A 335 2.37 -10.85 -13.37
N LEU A 336 3.45 -10.21 -12.94
CA LEU A 336 3.48 -9.44 -11.69
C LEU A 336 2.40 -8.34 -11.65
N PRO A 337 2.22 -7.49 -12.69
CA PRO A 337 1.19 -6.45 -12.66
C PRO A 337 -0.23 -7.01 -12.53
N VAL A 338 -0.50 -8.19 -13.11
CA VAL A 338 -1.81 -8.83 -13.08
C VAL A 338 -2.16 -9.30 -11.67
N TYR A 339 -1.21 -9.92 -10.97
CA TYR A 339 -1.38 -10.24 -9.55
C TYR A 339 -1.48 -8.97 -8.69
N GLY A 340 -0.69 -7.93 -8.97
CA GLY A 340 -0.80 -6.65 -8.28
C GLY A 340 -2.17 -6.00 -8.43
N ASP A 341 -2.75 -6.03 -9.63
CA ASP A 341 -4.11 -5.55 -9.89
C ASP A 341 -5.16 -6.38 -9.14
N LEU A 342 -5.01 -7.71 -9.14
CA LEU A 342 -5.91 -8.57 -8.38
C LEU A 342 -5.80 -8.31 -6.87
N VAL A 343 -4.59 -8.08 -6.32
CA VAL A 343 -4.42 -7.66 -4.93
C VAL A 343 -5.15 -6.35 -4.67
N ALA A 344 -5.07 -5.35 -5.57
CA ALA A 344 -5.73 -4.07 -5.39
C ALA A 344 -7.27 -4.14 -5.45
N LEU A 345 -7.80 -5.03 -6.28
CA LEU A 345 -9.22 -5.05 -6.64
C LEU A 345 -10.01 -6.16 -5.95
N SER A 346 -9.38 -6.99 -5.13
CA SER A 346 -10.04 -8.10 -4.42
C SER A 346 -9.97 -7.94 -2.90
N ASP A 347 -10.72 -8.76 -2.18
CA ASP A 347 -10.75 -8.82 -0.71
C ASP A 347 -10.66 -10.26 -0.21
N GLY A 348 -10.45 -10.41 1.11
CA GLY A 348 -10.51 -11.69 1.81
C GLY A 348 -9.62 -12.78 1.21
N GLY A 349 -10.18 -13.96 0.99
CA GLY A 349 -9.45 -15.11 0.47
C GLY A 349 -8.86 -14.91 -0.93
N ILE A 350 -9.50 -14.12 -1.79
CA ILE A 350 -8.97 -13.81 -3.14
C ILE A 350 -7.75 -12.91 -3.03
N ARG A 351 -7.79 -11.90 -2.14
CA ARG A 351 -6.65 -11.02 -1.88
C ARG A 351 -5.46 -11.80 -1.34
N GLN A 352 -5.70 -12.69 -0.37
CA GLN A 352 -4.67 -13.58 0.17
C GLN A 352 -4.06 -14.47 -0.93
N TRP A 353 -4.89 -15.10 -1.77
CA TRP A 353 -4.42 -15.91 -2.91
C TRP A 353 -3.58 -15.08 -3.89
N ALA A 354 -4.00 -13.85 -4.19
CA ALA A 354 -3.30 -12.95 -5.09
C ALA A 354 -1.95 -12.46 -4.53
N ILE A 355 -1.86 -12.15 -3.23
CA ILE A 355 -0.60 -11.82 -2.56
C ILE A 355 0.37 -13.00 -2.65
N ALA A 356 -0.13 -14.20 -2.40
CA ALA A 356 0.59 -15.46 -2.55
C ALA A 356 1.12 -15.64 -3.99
N GLY A 357 0.24 -15.43 -4.99
CA GLY A 357 0.58 -15.49 -6.41
C GLY A 357 1.65 -14.47 -6.82
N LEU A 358 1.57 -13.23 -6.32
CA LEU A 358 2.55 -12.17 -6.57
C LEU A 358 3.96 -12.56 -6.07
N LEU A 359 4.06 -13.03 -4.82
CA LEU A 359 5.33 -13.49 -4.26
C LEU A 359 5.90 -14.68 -5.05
N ALA A 360 5.03 -15.64 -5.40
CA ALA A 360 5.41 -16.81 -6.17
C ALA A 360 5.96 -16.44 -7.55
N ALA A 361 5.28 -15.54 -8.26
CA ALA A 361 5.68 -15.04 -9.57
C ALA A 361 7.01 -14.30 -9.51
N ALA A 362 7.21 -13.43 -8.49
CA ALA A 362 8.47 -12.71 -8.33
C ALA A 362 9.64 -13.67 -8.07
N ASN A 363 9.42 -14.72 -7.27
CA ASN A 363 10.43 -15.74 -7.03
C ASN A 363 10.77 -16.55 -8.29
N ARG A 364 9.76 -16.93 -9.09
CA ARG A 364 9.99 -17.63 -10.36
C ARG A 364 10.69 -16.75 -11.39
N ALA A 365 10.33 -15.47 -11.48
CA ALA A 365 11.03 -14.50 -12.32
C ALA A 365 12.52 -14.42 -11.93
N ALA A 366 12.83 -14.30 -10.63
CA ALA A 366 14.19 -14.30 -10.12
C ALA A 366 14.93 -15.61 -10.39
N GLN A 367 14.25 -16.77 -10.30
CA GLN A 367 14.83 -18.08 -10.63
C GLN A 367 15.29 -18.16 -12.10
N TRP A 368 14.60 -17.47 -13.00
CA TRP A 368 14.98 -17.33 -14.41
C TRP A 368 15.91 -16.15 -14.69
N GLY A 369 16.36 -15.43 -13.65
CA GLY A 369 17.27 -14.30 -13.75
C GLY A 369 16.61 -12.99 -14.21
N ALA A 370 15.28 -12.91 -14.25
CA ALA A 370 14.58 -11.68 -14.51
C ALA A 370 14.50 -10.79 -13.26
N ASP A 371 14.58 -9.48 -13.47
CA ASP A 371 14.40 -8.49 -12.41
C ASP A 371 12.90 -8.27 -12.17
N SER A 372 12.45 -8.47 -10.93
CA SER A 372 11.09 -8.16 -10.50
C SER A 372 10.86 -6.67 -10.25
N GLY A 373 11.93 -5.87 -10.29
CA GLY A 373 11.93 -4.45 -9.95
C GLY A 373 11.79 -4.20 -8.45
N PRO A 374 11.84 -2.91 -8.04
CA PRO A 374 11.79 -2.53 -6.63
C PRO A 374 10.38 -2.61 -6.00
N LEU A 375 9.34 -2.64 -6.85
CA LEU A 375 7.93 -2.74 -6.49
C LEU A 375 7.22 -3.77 -7.37
N PRO A 376 7.47 -5.08 -7.19
CA PRO A 376 6.84 -6.16 -7.95
C PRO A 376 5.34 -5.99 -8.01
N GLY A 377 4.80 -5.99 -9.23
CA GLY A 377 3.37 -5.85 -9.48
C GLY A 377 2.86 -4.41 -9.52
N ILE A 378 3.73 -3.40 -9.43
CA ILE A 378 3.39 -1.99 -9.70
C ILE A 378 4.32 -1.44 -10.77
N VAL A 379 3.73 -0.96 -11.87
CA VAL A 379 4.49 -0.25 -12.90
C VAL A 379 4.68 1.19 -12.43
N VAL A 380 5.84 1.48 -11.83
CA VAL A 380 6.20 2.82 -11.34
C VAL A 380 7.39 3.32 -12.13
N ASP A 381 7.30 4.54 -12.64
CA ASP A 381 8.48 5.30 -13.04
C ASP A 381 9.19 5.79 -11.78
N THR A 382 10.26 5.10 -11.39
CA THR A 382 11.02 5.41 -10.17
C THR A 382 11.61 6.82 -10.17
N ALA A 383 11.78 7.44 -11.34
CA ALA A 383 12.27 8.81 -11.46
C ALA A 383 11.20 9.84 -11.04
N GLN A 384 9.93 9.46 -11.02
CA GLN A 384 8.80 10.32 -10.60
C GLN A 384 8.47 10.18 -9.11
N LEU A 385 9.13 9.27 -8.40
CA LEU A 385 8.91 9.11 -6.97
C LEU A 385 9.41 10.34 -6.19
N PRO A 386 8.70 10.79 -5.14
CA PRO A 386 9.13 11.91 -4.33
C PRO A 386 10.53 11.70 -3.78
N GLU A 387 11.35 12.74 -3.77
CA GLU A 387 12.63 12.70 -3.06
C GLU A 387 12.38 12.58 -1.56
N LEU A 388 13.21 11.77 -0.90
CA LEU A 388 13.17 11.72 0.56
C LEU A 388 13.77 13.02 1.07
N ALA A 389 13.20 13.57 2.15
CA ALA A 389 13.87 14.63 2.89
C ALA A 389 15.23 14.07 3.32
N THR A 390 16.29 14.48 2.62
CA THR A 390 17.66 14.25 3.06
C THR A 390 17.86 15.10 4.31
N ASP A 391 18.65 14.60 5.25
CA ASP A 391 19.22 15.45 6.29
C ASP A 391 19.97 16.56 5.57
N SER A 392 19.32 17.71 5.47
CA SER A 392 19.83 18.88 4.77
C SER A 392 21.23 19.14 5.34
N PRO A 393 22.28 19.27 4.50
CA PRO A 393 23.59 19.64 5.01
C PRO A 393 23.42 20.92 5.82
N ALA A 394 23.87 20.89 7.08
CA ALA A 394 23.81 22.04 7.97
C ALA A 394 24.31 23.28 7.22
N PRO A 395 23.62 24.44 7.31
CA PRO A 395 24.05 25.63 6.61
C PRO A 395 25.49 25.90 7.00
N GLU A 396 26.34 25.94 5.97
CA GLU A 396 27.75 26.27 6.07
C GLU A 396 27.85 27.55 6.89
N SER A 397 28.35 27.43 8.12
CA SER A 397 28.51 28.54 9.04
C SER A 397 29.54 29.48 8.42
N THR A 398 29.08 30.45 7.64
CA THR A 398 29.90 31.52 7.08
C THR A 398 30.57 32.23 8.25
N ALA A 399 31.82 31.86 8.54
CA ALA A 399 32.66 32.58 9.47
C ALA A 399 32.89 33.99 8.87
N PRO A 400 32.51 35.08 9.56
CA PRO A 400 32.78 36.41 9.05
C PRO A 400 34.22 36.79 9.38
N GLY A 401 34.99 37.17 8.35
CA GLY A 401 36.15 38.05 8.51
C GLY A 401 37.52 37.42 8.24
N ALA A 402 37.84 37.20 6.97
CA ALA A 402 39.21 37.33 6.50
C ALA A 402 39.29 38.59 5.64
N SER A 403 39.92 39.65 6.18
CA SER A 403 40.19 40.89 5.46
C SER A 403 41.04 40.64 4.21
N PRO A 404 40.73 41.28 3.06
CA PRO A 404 41.58 41.18 1.89
C PRO A 404 42.91 41.95 2.11
N PRO A 405 44.04 41.45 1.58
CA PRO A 405 45.30 42.18 1.60
C PRO A 405 45.28 43.39 0.64
N PRO A 406 46.07 44.44 0.91
CA PRO A 406 46.11 45.65 0.09
C PRO A 406 46.73 45.39 -1.28
N SER A 407 46.08 45.94 -2.32
CA SER A 407 46.57 45.95 -3.69
C SER A 407 47.87 46.75 -3.80
N ASP A 408 48.94 46.07 -4.22
CA ASP A 408 50.19 46.70 -4.61
C ASP A 408 50.06 47.17 -6.07
N ALA A 409 50.27 48.47 -6.30
CA ALA A 409 50.29 49.09 -7.62
C ALA A 409 51.76 49.26 -8.02
N GLY A 410 52.20 48.54 -9.05
CA GLY A 410 53.56 48.64 -9.53
C GLY A 410 53.79 48.03 -10.91
N GLN A 411 53.76 48.93 -11.91
CA GLN A 411 54.24 48.85 -13.30
C GLN A 411 53.24 48.40 -14.38
#